data_AF-A0A292Z5S1-F1
#
_entry.id   AF-A0A292Z5S1-F1
#
_cell.length_a   1.000
_cell.length_b   1.000
_cell.length_c   1.000
_cell.angle_alpha   90.00
_cell.angle_beta   90.00
_cell.angle_gamma   90.00
#
_symmetry.space_group_name_H-M   'P 1'
#
loop_
_entity.id
_entity.type
_entity.pdbx_description
1 polymer ?
#
loop_
_entity_poly.entity_id
_entity_poly.type
_entity_poly.pdbx_seq_one_letter_code
_entity_poly.pdbx_strand_id
1 'polypeptide(L)'
;MGLTVLAAATAAALVTAGFAPAATMPAVPVACPTPTTVTAPACAGDSSAGAGSATVPGAVACPGTATVTKRPFFEKADWLWNPIPEQAELDPQSSSMAKELSSGDHILNTGDFGVALVDPDDIPADAPRSAVPVSENWGPDPLAGLKVPVPSDLKIPPGSDGHVAIADATSNTVVNLWVTKKSGDGLRANWGAAVPFDGDGREYNGSSTGAGIARYASVVRAEEIADGHIPHALFFSTNVVKPKEVRYPATKTDGSNMDGAGSPIPEGARVQLDPSIDVEAIPGISKGEATIAKALQEYGAYVGDNGGARMAFIAEYAPDSDAYEKAGLSGDYVGLKSIPWDKLRVLSDWSGGTQPTPGDPSDSGAGPGSGSGSGDSGSGGAEQVPPADCVPGSGAAVVQPAPVPPTAPVVPPTTVVPPTVPPAVPSAPAVVPQTAVVPQTAVVPQTAVVPQTAVVPQTAGALPPTTAPVAPPPVPGGAPVG
;
A
#
# COMPACT_ATOMS: atom_id res chain seq x y z
N MET A 1 9.82 -16.33 -62.30
CA MET A 1 11.16 -15.75 -62.07
C MET A 1 11.65 -16.28 -60.74
N GLY A 2 12.63 -17.18 -60.78
CA GLY A 2 13.11 -17.91 -59.60
C GLY A 2 13.98 -17.04 -58.71
N LEU A 3 13.71 -17.09 -57.40
CA LEU A 3 14.50 -16.46 -56.36
C LEU A 3 15.36 -17.54 -55.72
N THR A 4 16.67 -17.52 -56.00
CA THR A 4 17.64 -18.44 -55.43
C THR A 4 18.06 -17.94 -54.05
N VAL A 5 17.82 -18.78 -53.04
CA VAL A 5 18.26 -18.63 -51.65
C VAL A 5 19.76 -18.89 -51.58
N LEU A 6 20.52 -17.95 -51.01
CA LEU A 6 21.92 -18.16 -50.63
C LEU A 6 21.98 -18.20 -49.09
N ALA A 7 22.12 -19.41 -48.54
CA ALA A 7 22.45 -19.63 -47.13
C ALA A 7 23.98 -19.71 -47.01
N ALA A 8 24.60 -18.79 -46.29
CA ALA A 8 26.02 -18.84 -45.93
C ALA A 8 26.14 -19.26 -44.46
N ALA A 9 26.78 -20.41 -44.26
CA ALA A 9 27.15 -20.96 -42.97
C ALA A 9 28.28 -20.13 -42.33
N THR A 10 28.19 -19.87 -41.02
CA THR A 10 29.35 -19.49 -40.19
C THR A 10 29.34 -20.28 -38.89
N ALA A 11 30.53 -20.76 -38.55
CA ALA A 11 30.82 -21.83 -37.61
C ALA A 11 30.76 -21.38 -36.14
N ALA A 12 30.22 -22.25 -35.28
CA ALA A 12 30.35 -22.16 -33.83
C ALA A 12 31.68 -22.79 -33.40
N ALA A 13 32.54 -22.00 -32.77
CA ALA A 13 33.74 -22.48 -32.09
C ALA A 13 33.36 -22.96 -30.67
N LEU A 14 33.52 -24.25 -30.44
CA LEU A 14 33.34 -24.93 -29.16
C LEU A 14 34.61 -24.73 -28.32
N VAL A 15 34.53 -23.99 -27.21
CA VAL A 15 35.63 -23.89 -26.22
C VAL A 15 35.43 -24.98 -25.19
N THR A 16 36.23 -26.04 -25.32
CA THR A 16 36.39 -27.10 -24.31
C THR A 16 37.37 -26.64 -23.23
N ALA A 17 36.88 -26.32 -22.04
CA ALA A 17 37.72 -26.14 -20.85
C ALA A 17 37.90 -27.50 -20.16
N GLY A 18 39.14 -28.01 -20.18
CA GLY A 18 39.53 -29.24 -19.52
C GLY A 18 39.70 -29.05 -18.00
N PHE A 19 39.12 -29.98 -17.24
CA PHE A 19 39.40 -30.17 -15.81
C PHE A 19 40.77 -30.86 -15.63
N ALA A 20 41.61 -30.31 -14.76
CA ALA A 20 42.79 -30.99 -14.21
C ALA A 20 42.76 -30.90 -12.67
N PRO A 21 43.14 -31.97 -11.95
CA PRO A 21 42.98 -32.08 -10.50
C PRO A 21 44.07 -31.35 -9.71
N ALA A 22 43.67 -30.87 -8.53
CA ALA A 22 44.50 -30.13 -7.57
C ALA A 22 45.56 -31.03 -6.91
N ALA A 23 46.80 -30.53 -6.83
CA ALA A 23 47.86 -31.08 -6.01
C ALA A 23 47.85 -30.41 -4.62
N THR A 24 47.72 -31.23 -3.59
CA THR A 24 47.73 -30.87 -2.16
C THR A 24 49.14 -30.53 -1.69
N MET A 25 49.32 -29.35 -1.09
CA MET A 25 50.51 -28.96 -0.33
C MET A 25 50.12 -28.84 1.17
N PRO A 26 51.02 -29.17 2.12
CA PRO A 26 50.71 -29.15 3.55
C PRO A 26 50.68 -27.72 4.11
N ALA A 27 49.65 -27.42 4.92
CA ALA A 27 49.48 -26.15 5.60
C ALA A 27 50.44 -26.00 6.80
N VAL A 28 51.14 -24.86 6.86
CA VAL A 28 51.89 -24.39 8.03
C VAL A 28 50.94 -23.51 8.87
N PRO A 29 50.82 -23.69 10.20
CA PRO A 29 49.94 -22.85 11.00
C PRO A 29 50.59 -21.48 11.21
N VAL A 30 50.01 -20.44 10.61
CA VAL A 30 50.32 -19.04 10.91
C VAL A 30 49.32 -18.54 11.95
N ALA A 31 49.81 -18.13 13.11
CA ALA A 31 49.01 -17.53 14.17
C ALA A 31 48.45 -16.17 13.73
N CYS A 32 47.15 -15.94 13.97
CA CYS A 32 46.52 -14.62 13.77
C CYS A 32 47.00 -13.61 14.82
N PRO A 33 47.30 -12.35 14.45
CA PRO A 33 47.43 -11.27 15.41
C PRO A 33 46.04 -10.90 15.97
N THR A 34 46.02 -10.62 17.27
CA THR A 34 44.85 -10.17 18.04
C THR A 34 44.37 -8.80 17.52
N PRO A 35 43.07 -8.56 17.30
CA PRO A 35 42.59 -7.25 16.91
C PRO A 35 42.74 -6.28 18.10
N THR A 36 43.45 -5.18 17.86
CA THR A 36 43.51 -4.05 18.78
C THR A 36 42.14 -3.37 18.78
N THR A 37 41.52 -3.30 19.95
CA THR A 37 40.27 -2.58 20.18
C THR A 37 40.45 -1.10 19.88
N VAL A 38 39.86 -0.60 18.81
CA VAL A 38 39.62 0.84 18.64
C VAL A 38 38.38 1.18 19.44
N THR A 39 38.57 1.85 20.57
CA THR A 39 37.48 2.34 21.41
C THR A 39 36.79 3.49 20.70
N ALA A 40 35.59 3.26 20.17
CA ALA A 40 34.68 4.35 19.82
C ALA A 40 34.27 5.10 21.11
N PRO A 41 34.12 6.44 21.09
CA PRO A 41 33.67 7.15 22.28
C PRO A 41 32.26 6.67 22.66
N ALA A 42 32.11 6.24 23.91
CA ALA A 42 30.83 5.82 24.46
C ALA A 42 29.85 6.99 24.45
N CYS A 43 28.69 6.80 23.81
CA CYS A 43 27.56 7.72 23.92
C CYS A 43 26.88 7.46 25.27
N ALA A 44 26.83 8.48 26.12
CA ALA A 44 26.06 8.46 27.35
C ALA A 44 24.57 8.42 26.98
N GLY A 45 23.84 7.42 27.48
CA GLY A 45 22.39 7.44 27.48
C GLY A 45 21.91 8.35 28.61
N ASP A 46 21.26 9.46 28.27
CA ASP A 46 20.70 10.36 29.29
C ASP A 46 19.33 9.85 29.77
N SER A 47 19.28 9.60 31.07
CA SER A 47 18.05 9.53 31.86
C SER A 47 17.87 10.84 32.63
N SER A 48 16.75 11.51 32.36
CA SER A 48 16.04 12.55 33.14
C SER A 48 16.77 13.69 33.87
N ALA A 49 16.37 14.91 33.48
CA ALA A 49 16.08 16.12 34.29
C ALA A 49 17.21 16.87 35.02
N GLY A 50 17.44 18.12 34.60
CA GLY A 50 18.12 19.15 35.40
C GLY A 50 18.73 20.27 34.57
N ALA A 51 18.28 21.50 34.78
CA ALA A 51 18.68 22.71 34.04
C ALA A 51 20.18 23.03 34.10
N GLY A 52 20.74 23.52 33.00
CA GLY A 52 22.07 24.12 32.94
C GLY A 52 22.56 24.35 31.51
N SER A 53 22.54 25.60 31.07
CA SER A 53 23.00 26.04 29.74
C SER A 53 24.51 25.88 29.57
N ALA A 54 24.94 25.18 28.52
CA ALA A 54 26.23 25.37 27.85
C ALA A 54 26.16 24.81 26.42
N THR A 55 26.10 25.69 25.42
CA THR A 55 26.17 25.36 23.99
C THR A 55 27.62 25.11 23.59
N VAL A 56 27.92 23.89 23.11
CA VAL A 56 29.15 23.60 22.36
C VAL A 56 28.81 23.65 20.86
N PRO A 57 29.42 24.55 20.05
CA PRO A 57 29.20 24.57 18.61
C PRO A 57 29.95 23.41 17.95
N GLY A 58 29.24 22.56 17.19
CA GLY A 58 29.87 21.61 16.26
C GLY A 58 29.45 20.14 16.34
N ALA A 59 28.39 19.78 17.08
CA ALA A 59 27.82 18.45 16.96
C ALA A 59 26.97 18.37 15.67
N VAL A 60 27.50 17.68 14.66
CA VAL A 60 26.71 17.26 13.49
C VAL A 60 25.65 16.29 13.98
N ALA A 61 24.37 16.66 13.86
CA ALA A 61 23.27 15.78 14.17
C ALA A 61 23.28 14.63 13.14
N CYS A 62 23.51 13.40 13.61
CA CYS A 62 23.12 12.24 12.83
C CYS A 62 21.59 12.29 12.65
N PRO A 63 21.04 12.02 11.46
CA PRO A 63 19.61 11.80 11.33
C PRO A 63 19.27 10.53 12.13
N GLY A 64 18.77 10.73 13.34
CA GLY A 64 18.18 9.66 14.12
C GLY A 64 16.95 9.17 13.38
N THR A 65 16.85 7.87 13.15
CA THR A 65 15.66 7.19 12.68
C THR A 65 14.48 7.68 13.51
N ALA A 66 13.61 8.51 12.93
CA ALA A 66 12.43 8.99 13.62
C ALA A 66 11.53 7.79 13.88
N THR A 67 11.65 7.21 15.07
CA THR A 67 10.72 6.21 15.54
C THR A 67 9.44 6.96 15.81
N VAL A 68 8.38 6.65 15.07
CA VAL A 68 7.03 7.14 15.37
C VAL A 68 6.69 6.62 16.78
N THR A 69 6.84 7.48 17.79
CA THR A 69 6.75 7.08 19.22
C THR A 69 5.31 6.80 19.66
N LYS A 70 4.32 7.17 18.84
CA LYS A 70 2.92 6.82 19.03
C LYS A 70 2.29 6.55 17.66
N ARG A 71 2.04 5.27 17.37
CA ARG A 71 1.26 4.83 16.20
C ARG A 71 -0.22 5.03 16.52
N PRO A 72 -0.96 5.86 15.78
CA PRO A 72 -2.35 6.19 16.12
C PRO A 72 -3.33 5.04 15.85
N PHE A 73 -2.96 4.10 14.98
CA PHE A 73 -3.72 2.92 14.61
C PHE A 73 -2.78 1.86 14.05
N PHE A 74 -3.24 0.61 14.01
CA PHE A 74 -2.46 -0.53 13.56
C PHE A 74 -1.06 -0.55 14.17
N GLU A 75 -0.97 -0.50 15.49
CA GLU A 75 0.29 -0.38 16.22
C GLU A 75 1.23 -1.56 15.98
N LYS A 76 0.72 -2.69 15.47
CA LYS A 76 1.53 -3.88 15.11
C LYS A 76 1.98 -3.87 13.64
N ALA A 77 1.61 -2.86 12.86
CA ALA A 77 1.98 -2.72 11.44
C ALA A 77 3.38 -2.10 11.28
N ASP A 78 4.44 -2.85 11.58
CA ASP A 78 5.81 -2.39 11.34
C ASP A 78 6.07 -2.01 9.88
N TRP A 79 5.42 -2.71 8.94
CA TRP A 79 5.48 -2.38 7.51
C TRP A 79 4.95 -0.99 7.16
N LEU A 80 3.99 -0.48 7.93
CA LEU A 80 3.38 0.82 7.71
C LEU A 80 4.25 1.93 8.29
N TRP A 81 4.73 1.75 9.52
CA TRP A 81 5.30 2.83 10.33
C TRP A 81 6.82 2.87 10.36
N ASN A 82 7.52 1.77 10.06
CA ASN A 82 8.98 1.76 10.13
C ASN A 82 9.58 2.38 8.87
N PRO A 83 10.54 3.32 9.02
CA PRO A 83 11.28 3.84 7.88
C PRO A 83 12.13 2.74 7.26
N ILE A 84 12.43 2.92 5.98
CA ILE A 84 13.31 2.03 5.23
C ILE A 84 14.75 2.23 5.71
N PRO A 85 15.49 1.16 6.04
CA PRO A 85 16.89 1.27 6.42
C PRO A 85 17.76 1.91 5.33
N GLU A 86 18.78 2.69 5.72
CA GLU A 86 19.68 3.38 4.78
C GLU A 86 20.32 2.44 3.74
N GLN A 87 20.63 1.21 4.15
CA GLN A 87 21.28 0.18 3.33
C GLN A 87 20.32 -0.95 2.95
N ALA A 88 19.04 -0.64 2.74
CA ALA A 88 18.04 -1.61 2.33
C ALA A 88 18.48 -2.40 1.07
N GLU A 89 18.36 -3.72 1.15
CA GLU A 89 18.59 -4.61 0.04
C GLU A 89 17.53 -4.39 -1.05
N LEU A 90 17.97 -4.45 -2.31
CA LEU A 90 17.10 -4.25 -3.47
C LEU A 90 16.76 -5.59 -4.10
N ASP A 91 15.58 -5.62 -4.73
CA ASP A 91 15.17 -6.76 -5.53
C ASP A 91 16.14 -6.96 -6.72
N PRO A 92 16.50 -8.20 -7.10
CA PRO A 92 17.31 -8.45 -8.29
C PRO A 92 16.73 -7.88 -9.60
N GLN A 93 15.41 -7.73 -9.68
CA GLN A 93 14.66 -7.11 -10.78
C GLN A 93 14.27 -5.65 -10.50
N SER A 94 14.81 -5.03 -9.44
CA SER A 94 14.47 -3.68 -8.99
C SER A 94 14.55 -2.65 -10.11
N SER A 95 15.64 -2.66 -10.89
CA SER A 95 15.81 -1.73 -12.03
C SER A 95 14.77 -1.93 -13.13
N SER A 96 14.37 -3.17 -13.44
CA SER A 96 13.37 -3.46 -14.45
C SER A 96 11.98 -3.04 -14.00
N MET A 97 11.58 -3.37 -12.76
CA MET A 97 10.29 -2.96 -12.20
C MET A 97 10.19 -1.44 -12.03
N ALA A 98 11.25 -0.80 -11.53
CA ALA A 98 11.32 0.67 -11.41
C ALA A 98 11.19 1.35 -12.77
N LYS A 99 11.79 0.77 -13.82
CA LYS A 99 11.65 1.29 -15.18
C LYS A 99 10.21 1.22 -15.68
N GLU A 100 9.49 0.12 -15.44
CA GLU A 100 8.06 0.04 -15.78
C GLU A 100 7.28 1.14 -15.05
N LEU A 101 7.49 1.27 -13.74
CA LEU A 101 6.84 2.27 -12.88
C LEU A 101 7.19 3.72 -13.21
N SER A 102 8.37 3.99 -13.78
CA SER A 102 8.81 5.37 -14.10
C SER A 102 8.06 6.03 -15.27
N SER A 103 7.27 5.26 -16.01
CA SER A 103 6.56 5.72 -17.20
C SER A 103 5.10 6.12 -16.93
N GLY A 104 4.39 6.66 -17.91
CA GLY A 104 2.94 6.90 -17.79
C GLY A 104 2.57 7.96 -16.75
N ASP A 105 1.34 7.86 -16.23
CA ASP A 105 0.79 8.85 -15.30
C ASP A 105 1.07 8.49 -13.84
N HIS A 106 1.57 9.49 -13.10
CA HIS A 106 1.76 9.47 -11.65
C HIS A 106 0.85 10.50 -11.02
N ILE A 107 -0.14 10.02 -10.27
CA ILE A 107 -1.23 10.85 -9.75
C ILE A 107 -1.48 10.60 -8.27
N LEU A 108 -2.00 11.61 -7.59
CA LEU A 108 -2.64 11.49 -6.28
C LEU A 108 -4.15 11.66 -6.46
N ASN A 109 -4.92 10.67 -6.01
CA ASN A 109 -6.37 10.70 -6.00
C ASN A 109 -6.87 11.37 -4.72
N THR A 110 -7.37 12.60 -4.82
CA THR A 110 -7.90 13.39 -3.70
C THR A 110 -9.43 13.53 -3.75
N GLY A 111 -10.04 13.33 -4.93
CA GLY A 111 -11.47 13.49 -5.18
C GLY A 111 -12.18 12.13 -5.34
N ASP A 112 -12.67 11.86 -6.55
CA ASP A 112 -13.50 10.69 -6.91
C ASP A 112 -13.03 9.36 -6.32
N PHE A 113 -11.71 9.11 -6.38
CA PHE A 113 -11.08 7.86 -5.91
C PHE A 113 -10.26 8.05 -4.63
N GLY A 114 -10.54 9.09 -3.85
CA GLY A 114 -10.03 9.23 -2.48
C GLY A 114 -10.71 8.24 -1.52
N VAL A 115 -10.35 8.30 -0.24
CA VAL A 115 -10.91 7.45 0.82
C VAL A 115 -11.52 8.32 1.91
N ALA A 116 -12.80 8.11 2.24
CA ALA A 116 -13.35 8.71 3.45
C ALA A 116 -12.81 7.98 4.69
N LEU A 117 -12.07 8.70 5.52
CA LEU A 117 -11.58 8.21 6.81
C LEU A 117 -12.49 8.76 7.91
N VAL A 118 -12.89 7.90 8.84
CA VAL A 118 -13.56 8.30 10.07
C VAL A 118 -12.66 7.90 11.23
N ASP A 119 -12.08 8.90 11.88
CA ASP A 119 -11.22 8.70 13.02
C ASP A 119 -12.04 8.40 14.29
N PRO A 120 -11.46 7.72 15.30
CA PRO A 120 -12.19 7.35 16.50
C PRO A 120 -12.83 8.53 17.24
N ASP A 121 -12.15 9.68 17.23
CA ASP A 121 -12.59 10.90 17.91
C ASP A 121 -13.73 11.62 17.15
N ASP A 122 -13.93 11.29 15.86
CA ASP A 122 -14.98 11.85 15.01
C ASP A 122 -16.26 11.00 15.00
N ILE A 123 -16.32 9.93 15.83
CA ILE A 123 -17.52 9.11 15.98
C ILE A 123 -18.34 9.64 17.17
N PRO A 124 -19.51 10.28 16.93
CA PRO A 124 -20.38 10.70 18.03
C PRO A 124 -20.81 9.51 18.89
N ALA A 125 -20.89 9.72 20.21
CA ALA A 125 -21.32 8.68 21.15
C ALA A 125 -22.74 8.15 20.87
N ASP A 126 -23.59 8.97 20.24
CA ASP A 126 -24.95 8.65 19.83
C ASP A 126 -25.08 8.26 18.34
N ALA A 127 -23.97 8.09 17.62
CA ALA A 127 -23.99 7.68 16.23
C ALA A 127 -24.76 6.35 16.07
N PRO A 128 -25.72 6.27 15.11
CA PRO A 128 -26.45 5.04 14.88
C PRO A 128 -25.48 3.92 14.47
N ARG A 129 -25.67 2.74 15.06
CA ARG A 129 -24.88 1.55 14.74
C ARG A 129 -25.73 0.51 14.03
N SER A 130 -25.37 0.15 12.82
CA SER A 130 -26.13 -0.81 12.01
C SER A 130 -25.24 -1.89 11.41
N ALA A 131 -25.86 -3.00 10.97
CA ALA A 131 -25.15 -3.93 10.09
C ALA A 131 -24.92 -3.27 8.73
N VAL A 132 -23.87 -3.69 8.03
CA VAL A 132 -23.57 -3.22 6.67
C VAL A 132 -23.75 -4.40 5.72
N PRO A 133 -24.88 -4.49 4.99
CA PRO A 133 -25.06 -5.54 4.01
C PRO A 133 -24.02 -5.43 2.89
N VAL A 134 -23.40 -6.56 2.55
CA VAL A 134 -22.54 -6.73 1.38
C VAL A 134 -23.31 -7.42 0.25
N SER A 135 -23.08 -7.00 -1.00
CA SER A 135 -23.81 -7.56 -2.15
C SER A 135 -23.04 -8.60 -2.96
N GLU A 136 -21.71 -8.59 -2.91
CA GLU A 136 -20.89 -9.58 -3.60
C GLU A 136 -20.90 -10.93 -2.86
N ASN A 137 -20.71 -12.01 -3.60
CA ASN A 137 -20.68 -13.37 -3.06
C ASN A 137 -19.28 -13.99 -3.24
N TRP A 138 -18.25 -13.28 -2.78
CA TRP A 138 -16.85 -13.70 -2.90
C TRP A 138 -16.35 -14.55 -1.73
N GLY A 139 -17.23 -14.84 -0.78
CA GLY A 139 -16.92 -15.65 0.40
C GLY A 139 -17.99 -15.47 1.49
N PRO A 140 -17.73 -15.97 2.70
CA PRO A 140 -18.52 -15.61 3.88
C PRO A 140 -18.57 -14.09 4.06
N ASP A 141 -19.68 -13.58 4.60
CA ASP A 141 -19.83 -12.16 4.91
C ASP A 141 -18.75 -11.73 5.92
N PRO A 142 -17.80 -10.86 5.51
CA PRO A 142 -16.68 -10.47 6.36
C PRO A 142 -17.10 -9.51 7.48
N LEU A 143 -18.31 -8.93 7.40
CA LEU A 143 -18.86 -7.98 8.35
C LEU A 143 -19.96 -8.61 9.23
N ALA A 144 -20.16 -9.93 9.12
CA ALA A 144 -21.20 -10.66 9.82
C ALA A 144 -21.15 -10.40 11.33
N GLY A 145 -22.27 -9.93 11.89
CA GLY A 145 -22.42 -9.66 13.32
C GLY A 145 -21.88 -8.31 13.80
N LEU A 146 -21.19 -7.54 12.95
CA LEU A 146 -20.71 -6.21 13.30
C LEU A 146 -21.82 -5.16 13.26
N LYS A 147 -21.71 -4.18 14.16
CA LYS A 147 -22.57 -3.00 14.23
C LYS A 147 -21.69 -1.77 14.05
N VAL A 148 -21.64 -1.28 12.83
CA VAL A 148 -20.74 -0.21 12.39
C VAL A 148 -21.38 1.14 12.73
N PRO A 149 -20.68 2.06 13.41
CA PRO A 149 -21.17 3.41 13.61
C PRO A 149 -21.22 4.16 12.29
N VAL A 150 -22.30 4.91 12.06
CA VAL A 150 -22.48 5.69 10.85
C VAL A 150 -22.62 7.16 11.24
N PRO A 151 -21.53 7.94 11.21
CA PRO A 151 -21.61 9.39 11.38
C PRO A 151 -22.56 10.00 10.34
N SER A 152 -23.38 10.94 10.80
CA SER A 152 -24.42 11.56 9.95
C SER A 152 -23.81 12.41 8.82
N ASP A 153 -22.64 12.96 9.06
CA ASP A 153 -21.83 13.80 8.20
C ASP A 153 -20.80 13.03 7.35
N LEU A 154 -20.76 11.70 7.45
CA LEU A 154 -19.89 10.87 6.60
C LEU A 154 -20.12 11.17 5.11
N LYS A 155 -19.09 11.72 4.48
CA LYS A 155 -19.04 12.05 3.05
C LYS A 155 -18.34 10.94 2.29
N ILE A 156 -19.09 10.21 1.47
CA ILE A 156 -18.55 9.14 0.64
C ILE A 156 -17.95 9.76 -0.63
N PRO A 157 -16.74 9.35 -1.08
CA PRO A 157 -16.17 9.80 -2.35
C PRO A 157 -17.13 9.49 -3.51
N PRO A 158 -17.30 10.40 -4.48
CA PRO A 158 -18.32 10.27 -5.51
C PRO A 158 -17.96 9.27 -6.63
N GLY A 159 -16.69 8.83 -6.71
CA GLY A 159 -16.24 7.85 -7.69
C GLY A 159 -16.86 6.46 -7.49
N SER A 160 -16.64 5.58 -8.45
CA SER A 160 -17.25 4.23 -8.47
C SER A 160 -16.91 3.40 -7.24
N ASP A 161 -15.77 3.65 -6.62
CA ASP A 161 -15.22 2.82 -5.56
C ASP A 161 -15.78 3.19 -4.18
N GLY A 162 -16.20 4.44 -3.98
CA GLY A 162 -16.84 4.90 -2.74
C GLY A 162 -16.16 4.35 -1.47
N HIS A 163 -14.83 4.43 -1.39
CA HIS A 163 -14.08 3.85 -0.28
C HIS A 163 -14.37 4.58 1.03
N VAL A 164 -14.66 3.80 2.06
CA VAL A 164 -14.91 4.29 3.43
C VAL A 164 -14.14 3.40 4.38
N ALA A 165 -13.40 3.99 5.32
CA ALA A 165 -12.77 3.31 6.42
C ALA A 165 -13.15 3.95 7.75
N ILE A 166 -13.67 3.15 8.68
CA ILE A 166 -14.19 3.62 9.97
C ILE A 166 -13.43 2.94 11.09
N ALA A 167 -12.66 3.72 11.84
CA ALA A 167 -11.92 3.26 13.01
C ALA A 167 -12.78 3.37 14.28
N ASP A 168 -13.43 2.27 14.68
CA ASP A 168 -14.25 2.23 15.88
C ASP A 168 -13.46 1.66 17.07
N ALA A 169 -12.95 2.55 17.92
CA ALA A 169 -12.26 2.19 19.16
C ALA A 169 -13.17 1.44 20.16
N THR A 170 -14.50 1.62 20.11
CA THR A 170 -15.43 0.93 21.02
C THR A 170 -15.48 -0.57 20.73
N SER A 171 -15.44 -0.94 19.45
CA SER A 171 -15.39 -2.35 19.02
C SER A 171 -13.98 -2.84 18.74
N ASN A 172 -12.94 -2.02 18.99
CA ASN A 172 -11.55 -2.28 18.60
C ASN A 172 -11.41 -2.78 17.15
N THR A 173 -12.14 -2.16 16.23
CA THR A 173 -12.24 -2.63 14.84
C THR A 173 -12.11 -1.46 13.87
N VAL A 174 -11.33 -1.65 12.81
CA VAL A 174 -11.39 -0.82 11.62
C VAL A 174 -12.20 -1.56 10.56
N VAL A 175 -13.29 -0.94 10.12
CA VAL A 175 -14.14 -1.46 9.04
C VAL A 175 -13.76 -0.75 7.75
N ASN A 176 -13.32 -1.51 6.74
CA ASN A 176 -12.93 -1.00 5.43
C ASN A 176 -13.91 -1.47 4.37
N LEU A 177 -14.48 -0.53 3.61
CA LEU A 177 -15.58 -0.79 2.70
C LEU A 177 -15.24 -0.38 1.25
N TRP A 178 -15.78 -1.14 0.31
CA TRP A 178 -15.69 -0.88 -1.13
C TRP A 178 -17.08 -0.83 -1.78
N VAL A 179 -17.26 0.12 -2.69
CA VAL A 179 -18.53 0.59 -3.28
C VAL A 179 -19.56 0.92 -2.19
N THR A 180 -19.16 1.75 -1.24
CA THR A 180 -20.01 2.11 -0.12
C THR A 180 -21.12 3.05 -0.57
N LYS A 181 -22.34 2.83 -0.07
CA LYS A 181 -23.50 3.70 -0.29
C LYS A 181 -24.27 3.88 1.02
N LYS A 182 -24.83 5.07 1.22
CA LYS A 182 -25.83 5.30 2.27
C LYS A 182 -27.08 4.46 1.98
N SER A 183 -27.69 3.93 3.04
CA SER A 183 -28.89 3.08 2.99
C SER A 183 -29.77 3.36 4.20
N GLY A 184 -30.68 4.33 4.09
CA GLY A 184 -31.37 4.90 5.25
C GLY A 184 -30.35 5.55 6.20
N ASP A 185 -30.47 5.26 7.49
CA ASP A 185 -29.50 5.70 8.52
C ASP A 185 -28.23 4.82 8.57
N GLY A 186 -28.16 3.78 7.75
CA GLY A 186 -27.06 2.84 7.69
C GLY A 186 -26.19 2.94 6.44
N LEU A 187 -25.29 1.98 6.28
CA LEU A 187 -24.45 1.79 5.09
C LEU A 187 -24.77 0.45 4.44
N ARG A 188 -24.47 0.36 3.14
CA ARG A 188 -24.30 -0.89 2.39
C ARG A 188 -23.05 -0.79 1.55
N ALA A 189 -22.44 -1.91 1.23
CA ALA A 189 -21.23 -1.97 0.42
C ALA A 189 -21.35 -3.10 -0.61
N ASN A 190 -20.50 -3.10 -1.64
CA ASN A 190 -20.37 -4.29 -2.47
C ASN A 190 -19.59 -5.36 -1.71
N TRP A 191 -18.47 -4.97 -1.10
CA TRP A 191 -17.62 -5.84 -0.30
C TRP A 191 -16.83 -5.01 0.74
N GLY A 192 -16.01 -5.68 1.54
CA GLY A 192 -15.16 -5.03 2.53
C GLY A 192 -14.42 -6.02 3.40
N ALA A 193 -13.84 -5.51 4.49
CA ALA A 193 -13.23 -6.31 5.55
C ALA A 193 -13.32 -5.56 6.88
N ALA A 194 -13.07 -6.29 7.96
CA ALA A 194 -12.89 -5.74 9.29
C ALA A 194 -11.64 -6.33 9.91
N VAL A 195 -10.79 -5.46 10.47
CA VAL A 195 -9.52 -5.83 11.10
C VAL A 195 -9.41 -5.19 12.49
N PRO A 196 -8.64 -5.76 13.43
CA PRO A 196 -8.43 -5.14 14.73
C PRO A 196 -7.83 -3.74 14.59
N PHE A 197 -8.35 -2.77 15.33
CA PHE A 197 -7.82 -1.40 15.34
C PHE A 197 -6.37 -1.36 15.83
N ASP A 198 -6.06 -2.18 16.84
CA ASP A 198 -4.71 -2.39 17.37
C ASP A 198 -3.89 -3.45 16.60
N GLY A 199 -4.31 -3.80 15.39
CA GLY A 199 -3.77 -4.88 14.57
C GLY A 199 -2.56 -4.47 13.72
N ASP A 200 -2.33 -5.23 12.65
CA ASP A 200 -1.29 -4.96 11.65
C ASP A 200 -1.85 -4.45 10.31
N GLY A 201 -3.15 -4.13 10.27
CA GLY A 201 -3.82 -3.59 9.08
C GLY A 201 -3.94 -4.54 7.89
N ARG A 202 -3.67 -5.84 8.05
CA ARG A 202 -3.80 -6.85 6.98
C ARG A 202 -5.16 -7.55 7.03
N GLU A 203 -5.81 -7.66 5.88
CA GLU A 203 -7.15 -8.21 5.72
C GLU A 203 -7.09 -9.66 5.22
N TYR A 204 -7.58 -10.60 6.03
CA TYR A 204 -7.60 -12.04 5.71
C TYR A 204 -9.00 -12.59 5.45
N ASN A 205 -10.03 -11.91 5.95
CA ASN A 205 -11.42 -12.28 5.78
C ASN A 205 -12.16 -11.13 5.10
N GLY A 206 -12.44 -11.30 3.81
CA GLY A 206 -12.80 -10.18 2.94
C GLY A 206 -11.59 -9.33 2.55
N SER A 207 -11.83 -8.30 1.75
CA SER A 207 -10.81 -7.31 1.39
C SER A 207 -11.46 -6.02 0.89
N SER A 208 -10.88 -4.88 1.24
CA SER A 208 -11.23 -3.56 0.71
C SER A 208 -10.29 -3.09 -0.41
N THR A 209 -9.21 -3.85 -0.68
CA THR A 209 -8.19 -3.60 -1.71
C THR A 209 -7.88 -4.86 -2.52
N GLY A 210 -7.26 -4.70 -3.68
CA GLY A 210 -6.60 -5.78 -4.43
C GLY A 210 -5.62 -6.58 -3.56
N ALA A 211 -4.78 -5.88 -2.80
CA ALA A 211 -3.74 -6.46 -1.96
C ALA A 211 -4.19 -7.00 -0.58
N GLY A 212 -5.39 -6.67 -0.11
CA GLY A 212 -5.84 -6.97 1.26
C GLY A 212 -5.13 -6.14 2.34
N ILE A 213 -4.77 -4.89 2.00
CA ILE A 213 -4.35 -3.86 2.95
C ILE A 213 -5.58 -3.05 3.37
N ALA A 214 -5.75 -2.82 4.67
CA ALA A 214 -6.83 -1.99 5.19
C ALA A 214 -6.81 -0.57 4.62
N ARG A 215 -7.95 -0.06 4.16
CA ARG A 215 -8.06 1.31 3.62
C ARG A 215 -7.72 2.41 4.60
N TYR A 216 -7.80 2.16 5.90
CA TYR A 216 -7.36 3.13 6.89
C TYR A 216 -5.82 3.24 6.98
N ALA A 217 -5.08 2.30 6.40
CA ALA A 217 -3.61 2.34 6.30
C ALA A 217 -3.15 3.00 4.99
N SER A 218 -1.99 3.65 5.03
CA SER A 218 -1.25 4.12 3.85
C SER A 218 -1.97 5.15 2.97
N VAL A 219 -3.02 5.79 3.47
CA VAL A 219 -3.73 6.91 2.83
C VAL A 219 -3.07 8.22 3.24
N VAL A 220 -2.77 9.08 2.27
CA VAL A 220 -2.23 10.42 2.53
C VAL A 220 -3.32 11.31 3.14
N ARG A 221 -3.14 11.79 4.36
CA ARG A 221 -4.12 12.64 5.04
C ARG A 221 -3.96 14.10 4.69
N ALA A 222 -5.07 14.85 4.71
CA ALA A 222 -5.04 16.29 4.46
C ALA A 222 -4.20 17.03 5.51
N GLU A 223 -4.26 16.56 6.75
CA GLU A 223 -3.50 17.03 7.91
C GLU A 223 -1.98 16.91 7.69
N GLU A 224 -1.52 15.75 7.23
CA GLU A 224 -0.11 15.44 6.99
C GLU A 224 0.48 16.32 5.89
N ILE A 225 -0.32 16.62 4.86
CA ILE A 225 0.05 17.55 3.81
C ILE A 225 0.15 18.99 4.35
N ALA A 226 -0.77 19.41 5.22
CA ALA A 226 -0.73 20.72 5.85
C ALA A 226 0.51 20.87 6.77
N ASP A 227 0.86 19.80 7.49
CA ASP A 227 2.02 19.74 8.38
C ASP A 227 3.35 19.57 7.63
N GLY A 228 3.30 19.11 6.38
CA GLY A 228 4.48 18.89 5.55
C GLY A 228 5.25 17.60 5.88
N HIS A 229 4.61 16.64 6.55
CA HIS A 229 5.21 15.37 6.94
C HIS A 229 4.17 14.25 6.97
N ILE A 230 4.44 13.15 6.25
CA ILE A 230 3.64 11.93 6.28
C ILE A 230 4.47 10.84 6.97
N PRO A 231 4.12 10.41 8.20
CA PRO A 231 4.94 9.52 9.02
C PRO A 231 4.70 8.03 8.74
N HIS A 232 4.35 7.65 7.51
CA HIS A 232 4.05 6.26 7.16
C HIS A 232 4.26 5.93 5.67
N ALA A 233 4.31 4.62 5.37
CA ALA A 233 4.40 4.12 4.00
C ALA A 233 3.10 4.43 3.22
N LEU A 234 3.24 4.79 1.95
CA LEU A 234 2.12 5.15 1.08
C LEU A 234 1.52 3.93 0.39
N PHE A 235 0.32 4.09 -0.16
CA PHE A 235 -0.35 3.10 -1.00
C PHE A 235 -0.43 3.64 -2.42
N PHE A 236 -0.20 2.78 -3.42
CA PHE A 236 -0.55 3.10 -4.79
C PHE A 236 -1.14 1.90 -5.54
N SER A 237 -2.00 2.21 -6.51
CA SER A 237 -2.44 1.25 -7.52
C SER A 237 -1.64 1.41 -8.81
N THR A 238 -1.53 0.35 -9.59
CA THR A 238 -0.79 0.34 -10.86
C THR A 238 -1.42 -0.56 -11.91
N ASN A 239 -1.25 -0.22 -13.19
CA ASN A 239 -1.72 -1.03 -14.33
C ASN A 239 -0.78 -2.20 -14.69
N VAL A 240 0.29 -2.41 -13.93
CA VAL A 240 1.30 -3.46 -14.15
C VAL A 240 1.47 -4.40 -12.96
N VAL A 241 0.39 -4.64 -12.20
CA VAL A 241 0.43 -5.61 -11.12
C VAL A 241 0.69 -7.01 -11.67
N LYS A 242 1.67 -7.71 -11.07
CA LYS A 242 2.04 -9.08 -11.42
C LYS A 242 0.95 -10.05 -10.98
N PRO A 243 0.37 -10.85 -11.89
CA PRO A 243 -0.66 -11.80 -11.53
C PRO A 243 -0.13 -12.92 -10.63
N LYS A 244 -0.92 -13.31 -9.63
CA LYS A 244 -0.72 -14.52 -8.80
C LYS A 244 0.51 -14.49 -7.88
N GLU A 245 1.23 -13.38 -7.80
CA GLU A 245 2.35 -13.21 -6.88
C GLU A 245 2.03 -12.09 -5.90
N VAL A 246 2.23 -12.40 -4.62
CA VAL A 246 2.07 -11.46 -3.52
C VAL A 246 3.36 -11.36 -2.73
N ARG A 247 3.59 -10.22 -2.11
CA ARG A 247 4.63 -10.01 -1.11
C ARG A 247 4.00 -9.44 0.14
N TYR A 248 4.58 -9.73 1.30
CA TYR A 248 4.16 -9.07 2.53
C TYR A 248 4.28 -7.54 2.38
N PRO A 249 3.27 -6.76 2.80
CA PRO A 249 2.14 -7.12 3.67
C PRO A 249 0.88 -7.58 2.94
N ALA A 250 0.87 -7.70 1.61
CA ALA A 250 -0.31 -8.14 0.87
C ALA A 250 -0.69 -9.59 1.24
N THR A 251 -2.00 -9.83 1.39
CA THR A 251 -2.57 -11.14 1.71
C THR A 251 -3.16 -11.83 0.48
N LYS A 252 -3.42 -11.07 -0.58
CA LYS A 252 -3.96 -11.53 -1.85
C LYS A 252 -3.53 -10.61 -2.98
N THR A 253 -3.92 -10.98 -4.20
CA THR A 253 -3.74 -10.14 -5.38
C THR A 253 -4.92 -10.24 -6.33
N ASP A 254 -5.29 -9.13 -6.97
CA ASP A 254 -6.20 -9.07 -8.13
C ASP A 254 -5.48 -8.73 -9.44
N GLY A 255 -4.15 -8.68 -9.39
CA GLY A 255 -3.28 -8.26 -10.48
C GLY A 255 -3.51 -8.99 -11.80
N SER A 256 -3.54 -8.22 -12.88
CA SER A 256 -3.79 -8.73 -14.23
C SER A 256 -2.73 -8.33 -15.26
N ASN A 257 -1.75 -7.49 -14.87
CA ASN A 257 -0.78 -6.86 -15.77
C ASN A 257 -1.47 -6.23 -16.99
N MET A 258 -2.40 -5.31 -16.74
CA MET A 258 -3.30 -4.73 -17.75
C MET A 258 -2.55 -4.13 -18.94
N ASP A 259 -1.38 -3.54 -18.69
CA ASP A 259 -0.54 -2.90 -19.71
C ASP A 259 0.38 -3.88 -20.45
N GLY A 260 0.45 -5.14 -20.01
CA GLY A 260 1.31 -6.16 -20.62
C GLY A 260 2.81 -5.88 -20.44
N ALA A 261 3.21 -5.28 -19.30
CA ALA A 261 4.60 -4.98 -19.00
C ALA A 261 5.49 -6.23 -19.02
N GLY A 262 6.75 -6.03 -19.41
CA GLY A 262 7.75 -7.10 -19.43
C GLY A 262 8.30 -7.42 -18.04
N SER A 263 8.17 -6.50 -17.08
CA SER A 263 8.56 -6.69 -15.68
C SER A 263 7.47 -6.20 -14.72
N PRO A 264 6.29 -6.86 -14.68
CA PRO A 264 5.22 -6.46 -13.78
C PRO A 264 5.62 -6.64 -12.32
N ILE A 265 5.01 -5.85 -11.43
CA ILE A 265 5.37 -5.76 -10.01
C ILE A 265 4.29 -6.40 -9.13
N PRO A 266 4.63 -7.29 -8.17
CA PRO A 266 3.63 -7.92 -7.32
C PRO A 266 3.02 -6.95 -6.31
N GLU A 267 1.76 -7.18 -5.96
CA GLU A 267 1.14 -6.51 -4.81
C GLU A 267 1.91 -6.80 -3.52
N GLY A 268 2.03 -5.78 -2.68
CA GLY A 268 2.85 -5.75 -1.49
C GLY A 268 4.35 -5.52 -1.73
N ALA A 269 4.81 -5.37 -2.98
CA ALA A 269 6.16 -4.87 -3.22
C ALA A 269 6.30 -3.44 -2.68
N ARG A 270 7.41 -3.16 -1.96
CA ARG A 270 7.74 -1.84 -1.43
C ARG A 270 8.68 -1.11 -2.40
N VAL A 271 8.23 0.06 -2.87
CA VAL A 271 8.96 0.94 -3.78
C VAL A 271 9.42 2.17 -3.00
N GLN A 272 10.63 2.64 -3.28
CA GLN A 272 11.23 3.79 -2.63
C GLN A 272 11.75 4.78 -3.68
N LEU A 273 11.60 6.07 -3.43
CA LEU A 273 12.32 7.10 -4.16
C LEU A 273 13.76 7.14 -3.65
N ASP A 274 14.76 7.28 -4.54
CA ASP A 274 16.18 7.35 -4.15
C ASP A 274 16.38 8.36 -2.99
N PRO A 275 16.81 7.90 -1.79
CA PRO A 275 16.91 8.74 -0.60
C PRO A 275 18.06 9.74 -0.67
N SER A 276 18.94 9.64 -1.68
CA SER A 276 20.02 10.61 -1.88
C SER A 276 19.58 11.90 -2.60
N ILE A 277 18.34 11.93 -3.11
CA ILE A 277 17.80 13.10 -3.80
C ILE A 277 17.49 14.21 -2.80
N ASP A 278 18.01 15.40 -3.06
CA ASP A 278 17.57 16.61 -2.36
C ASP A 278 16.23 17.08 -2.93
N VAL A 279 15.15 16.70 -2.24
CA VAL A 279 13.78 16.98 -2.67
C VAL A 279 13.50 18.48 -2.74
N GLU A 280 14.03 19.27 -1.81
CA GLU A 280 13.79 20.72 -1.76
C GLU A 280 14.52 21.47 -2.88
N ALA A 281 15.55 20.84 -3.47
CA ALA A 281 16.27 21.39 -4.61
C ALA A 281 15.60 21.09 -5.96
N ILE A 282 14.51 20.31 -6.00
CA ILE A 282 13.82 19.96 -7.24
C ILE A 282 13.14 21.22 -7.82
N PRO A 283 13.46 21.64 -9.06
CA PRO A 283 12.87 22.84 -9.64
C PRO A 283 11.36 22.73 -9.79
N GLY A 284 10.64 23.68 -9.19
CA GLY A 284 9.18 23.79 -9.34
C GLY A 284 8.37 22.82 -8.51
N ILE A 285 9.00 22.01 -7.65
CA ILE A 285 8.29 21.11 -6.75
C ILE A 285 7.36 21.90 -5.82
N SER A 286 6.10 21.49 -5.77
CA SER A 286 5.14 22.05 -4.81
C SER A 286 5.43 21.55 -3.39
N LYS A 287 4.90 22.23 -2.37
CA LYS A 287 5.05 21.76 -0.97
C LYS A 287 4.44 20.37 -0.79
N GLY A 288 3.29 20.11 -1.39
CA GLY A 288 2.62 18.82 -1.32
C GLY A 288 3.40 17.71 -2.03
N GLU A 289 3.92 17.97 -3.23
CA GLU A 289 4.81 17.01 -3.91
C GLU A 289 6.08 16.73 -3.11
N ALA A 290 6.67 17.76 -2.48
CA ALA A 290 7.84 17.59 -1.63
C ALA A 290 7.54 16.71 -0.41
N THR A 291 6.39 16.90 0.24
CA THR A 291 5.94 16.05 1.36
C THR A 291 5.78 14.59 0.93
N ILE A 292 5.14 14.34 -0.21
CA ILE A 292 4.96 12.99 -0.77
C ILE A 292 6.31 12.36 -1.16
N ALA A 293 7.19 13.13 -1.80
CA ALA A 293 8.52 12.66 -2.20
C ALA A 293 9.38 12.27 -0.98
N LYS A 294 9.34 13.05 0.10
CA LYS A 294 10.04 12.71 1.35
C LYS A 294 9.46 11.44 1.98
N ALA A 295 8.14 11.28 2.00
CA ALA A 295 7.52 10.05 2.49
C ALA A 295 7.92 8.83 1.64
N LEU A 296 8.00 8.99 0.31
CA LEU A 296 8.51 7.97 -0.61
C LEU A 296 9.99 7.64 -0.38
N GLN A 297 10.81 8.59 0.07
CA GLN A 297 12.20 8.33 0.46
C GLN A 297 12.28 7.61 1.81
N GLU A 298 11.54 8.06 2.81
CA GLU A 298 11.68 7.58 4.19
C GLU A 298 10.92 6.27 4.42
N TYR A 299 9.67 6.18 3.98
CA TYR A 299 8.79 5.03 4.23
C TYR A 299 8.44 4.27 2.95
N GLY A 300 8.65 4.85 1.77
CA GLY A 300 8.29 4.22 0.50
C GLY A 300 6.78 4.04 0.31
N ALA A 301 6.41 3.23 -0.67
CA ALA A 301 5.02 2.94 -1.02
C ALA A 301 4.82 1.48 -1.40
N TYR A 302 3.67 0.92 -1.02
CA TYR A 302 3.28 -0.44 -1.35
C TYR A 302 2.34 -0.47 -2.56
N VAL A 303 2.61 -1.42 -3.46
CA VAL A 303 1.66 -1.79 -4.51
C VAL A 303 0.45 -2.42 -3.85
N GLY A 304 -0.71 -1.78 -3.94
CA GLY A 304 -1.87 -2.19 -3.15
C GLY A 304 -3.13 -2.50 -3.95
N ASP A 305 -3.14 -2.17 -5.25
CA ASP A 305 -4.26 -2.44 -6.15
C ASP A 305 -3.84 -2.53 -7.62
N ASN A 306 -4.62 -3.25 -8.41
CA ASN A 306 -4.59 -3.16 -9.86
C ASN A 306 -5.45 -1.98 -10.36
N GLY A 307 -4.79 -0.93 -10.88
CA GLY A 307 -5.40 0.36 -11.24
C GLY A 307 -5.06 0.84 -12.64
N GLY A 308 -5.71 1.90 -13.13
CA GLY A 308 -5.55 2.36 -14.52
C GLY A 308 -4.30 3.20 -14.80
N ALA A 309 -3.79 3.93 -13.81
CA ALA A 309 -2.58 4.75 -13.94
C ALA A 309 -1.30 3.92 -13.76
N ARG A 310 -0.13 4.49 -14.09
CA ARG A 310 1.13 3.80 -13.75
C ARG A 310 1.34 3.77 -12.25
N MET A 311 1.15 4.91 -11.59
CA MET A 311 1.12 4.98 -10.13
C MET A 311 0.03 5.96 -9.70
N ALA A 312 -1.08 5.44 -9.17
CA ALA A 312 -2.10 6.27 -8.53
C ALA A 312 -2.02 6.10 -7.02
N PHE A 313 -1.44 7.09 -6.36
CA PHE A 313 -1.45 7.24 -4.91
C PHE A 313 -2.84 7.64 -4.44
N ILE A 314 -3.16 7.30 -3.20
CA ILE A 314 -4.49 7.53 -2.64
C ILE A 314 -4.42 8.50 -1.45
N ALA A 315 -5.34 9.46 -1.45
CA ALA A 315 -5.48 10.45 -0.40
C ALA A 315 -6.83 10.32 0.31
N GLU A 316 -6.89 10.91 1.48
CA GLU A 316 -8.13 11.14 2.20
C GLU A 316 -9.06 12.00 1.34
N TYR A 317 -10.32 11.60 1.26
CA TYR A 317 -11.36 12.42 0.65
C TYR A 317 -11.82 13.47 1.66
N ALA A 318 -11.20 14.64 1.60
CA ALA A 318 -11.42 15.75 2.53
C ALA A 318 -12.02 16.98 1.81
N PRO A 319 -13.28 16.92 1.32
CA PRO A 319 -13.88 17.97 0.50
C PRO A 319 -14.11 19.31 1.23
N ASP A 320 -14.01 19.34 2.57
CA ASP A 320 -14.11 20.56 3.37
C ASP A 320 -12.74 21.14 3.74
N SER A 321 -11.65 20.48 3.36
CA SER A 321 -10.29 20.92 3.61
C SER A 321 -9.69 21.59 2.37
N ASP A 322 -8.97 22.69 2.56
CA ASP A 322 -8.18 23.34 1.52
C ASP A 322 -6.68 22.99 1.61
N ALA A 323 -6.31 22.00 2.45
CA ALA A 323 -4.92 21.64 2.71
C ALA A 323 -4.16 21.21 1.45
N TYR A 324 -4.78 20.34 0.63
CA TYR A 324 -4.19 19.90 -0.64
C TYR A 324 -3.97 21.08 -1.59
N GLU A 325 -4.99 21.94 -1.78
CA GLU A 325 -4.89 23.11 -2.66
C GLU A 325 -3.80 24.09 -2.20
N LYS A 326 -3.74 24.39 -0.90
CA LYS A 326 -2.70 25.25 -0.30
C LYS A 326 -1.29 24.69 -0.46
N ALA A 327 -1.16 23.36 -0.53
CA ALA A 327 0.10 22.68 -0.77
C ALA A 327 0.46 22.56 -2.27
N GLY A 328 -0.41 23.02 -3.17
CA GLY A 328 -0.22 22.93 -4.63
C GLY A 328 -0.73 21.64 -5.26
N LEU A 329 -1.55 20.87 -4.53
CA LEU A 329 -2.15 19.62 -4.97
C LEU A 329 -3.64 19.84 -5.30
N SER A 330 -3.94 20.49 -6.42
CA SER A 330 -5.32 20.85 -6.81
C SER A 330 -5.93 19.91 -7.85
N GLY A 331 -7.23 19.62 -7.70
CA GLY A 331 -8.02 18.76 -8.59
C GLY A 331 -8.14 17.33 -8.09
N ASP A 332 -8.99 16.52 -8.74
CA ASP A 332 -9.35 15.18 -8.27
C ASP A 332 -8.26 14.12 -8.53
N TYR A 333 -7.50 14.32 -9.61
CA TYR A 333 -6.39 13.48 -10.08
C TYR A 333 -5.13 14.35 -10.22
N VAL A 334 -4.49 14.63 -9.09
CA VAL A 334 -3.37 15.57 -9.03
C VAL A 334 -2.14 14.93 -9.67
N GLY A 335 -1.64 15.48 -10.78
CA GLY A 335 -0.41 15.00 -11.40
C GLY A 335 0.83 15.37 -10.57
N LEU A 336 1.60 14.37 -10.16
CA LEU A 336 2.82 14.49 -9.36
C LEU A 336 4.05 14.61 -10.28
N LYS A 337 4.11 15.70 -11.06
CA LYS A 337 5.01 15.85 -12.21
C LYS A 337 6.46 16.18 -11.85
N SER A 338 6.70 16.74 -10.67
CA SER A 338 8.03 17.20 -10.24
C SER A 338 8.86 16.07 -9.63
N ILE A 339 8.20 15.00 -9.16
CA ILE A 339 8.88 13.85 -8.55
C ILE A 339 9.67 13.08 -9.64
N PRO A 340 10.96 12.77 -9.42
CA PRO A 340 11.79 12.11 -10.43
C PRO A 340 11.55 10.60 -10.44
N TRP A 341 10.49 10.17 -11.13
CA TRP A 341 10.05 8.77 -11.19
C TRP A 341 11.06 7.81 -11.83
N ASP A 342 12.05 8.31 -12.57
CA ASP A 342 13.19 7.51 -13.06
C ASP A 342 14.20 7.13 -11.96
N LYS A 343 14.00 7.64 -10.74
CA LYS A 343 14.84 7.38 -9.55
C LYS A 343 14.16 6.47 -8.53
N LEU A 344 13.21 5.66 -8.96
CA LEU A 344 12.60 4.64 -8.12
C LEU A 344 13.53 3.44 -7.95
N ARG A 345 13.41 2.78 -6.80
CA ARG A 345 14.00 1.46 -6.52
C ARG A 345 12.98 0.58 -5.81
N VAL A 346 12.93 -0.69 -6.16
CA VAL A 346 12.11 -1.70 -5.47
C VAL A 346 12.97 -2.48 -4.48
N LEU A 347 12.50 -2.60 -3.25
CA LEU A 347 13.19 -3.34 -2.19
C LEU A 347 13.06 -4.85 -2.38
N SER A 348 14.02 -5.60 -1.84
CA SER A 348 13.99 -7.08 -1.86
C SER A 348 12.77 -7.64 -1.14
N ASP A 349 12.46 -7.07 0.02
CA ASP A 349 11.29 -7.34 0.84
C ASP A 349 10.77 -6.06 1.52
N TRP A 350 9.75 -6.22 2.37
CA TRP A 350 9.11 -5.13 3.10
C TRP A 350 10.05 -4.35 4.03
N SER A 351 11.13 -4.96 4.51
CA SER A 351 12.10 -4.42 5.47
C SER A 351 13.43 -4.03 4.83
N GLY A 352 13.59 -4.26 3.52
CA GLY A 352 14.88 -4.15 2.84
C GLY A 352 15.90 -5.20 3.29
N GLY A 353 15.46 -6.44 3.58
CA GLY A 353 16.33 -7.55 3.97
C GLY A 353 16.78 -7.54 5.43
N THR A 354 16.24 -6.63 6.26
CA THR A 354 16.69 -6.46 7.65
C THR A 354 15.88 -7.25 8.67
N GLN A 355 14.67 -7.68 8.31
CA GLN A 355 13.76 -8.43 9.17
C GLN A 355 13.09 -9.58 8.42
N PRO A 356 12.87 -10.73 9.08
CA PRO A 356 12.08 -11.79 8.48
C PRO A 356 10.64 -11.35 8.27
N THR A 357 10.00 -11.85 7.21
CA THR A 357 8.56 -11.68 6.99
C THR A 357 7.78 -12.22 8.18
N PRO A 358 6.91 -11.41 8.82
CA PRO A 358 6.02 -11.90 9.86
C PRO A 358 5.10 -13.01 9.34
N GLY A 359 4.90 -14.06 10.15
CA GLY A 359 3.96 -15.13 9.81
C GLY A 359 2.51 -14.63 9.79
N ASP A 360 1.67 -15.33 9.05
CA ASP A 360 0.23 -15.08 9.08
C ASP A 360 -0.38 -15.62 10.39
N PRO A 361 -1.41 -14.97 10.94
CA PRO A 361 -2.02 -15.37 12.21
C PRO A 361 -2.58 -16.81 12.21
N SER A 362 -2.77 -17.44 11.04
CA SER A 362 -3.18 -18.85 10.92
C SER A 362 -2.03 -19.86 11.09
N ASP A 363 -0.76 -19.45 11.03
CA ASP A 363 0.40 -20.35 11.08
C ASP A 363 0.87 -20.68 12.51
N SER A 364 0.29 -20.06 13.54
CA SER A 364 0.60 -20.32 14.96
C SER A 364 0.13 -21.70 15.50
N GLY A 365 -0.30 -22.62 14.64
CA GLY A 365 -0.75 -23.97 14.99
C GLY A 365 0.34 -25.06 15.04
N ALA A 366 1.57 -24.78 14.57
CA ALA A 366 2.67 -25.75 14.63
C ALA A 366 3.61 -25.40 15.80
N GLY A 367 3.47 -26.12 16.91
CA GLY A 367 4.35 -25.99 18.07
C GLY A 367 5.82 -26.29 17.73
N PRO A 368 6.78 -25.82 18.55
CA PRO A 368 8.20 -25.97 18.26
C PRO A 368 8.62 -27.44 18.45
N GLY A 369 8.81 -28.14 17.34
CA GLY A 369 9.53 -29.40 17.32
C GLY A 369 11.01 -29.14 17.58
N SER A 370 11.47 -29.48 18.77
CA SER A 370 12.87 -29.42 19.19
C SER A 370 13.82 -30.02 18.15
N GLY A 371 14.84 -29.25 17.79
CA GLY A 371 15.98 -29.72 17.02
C GLY A 371 16.82 -30.74 17.79
N SER A 372 17.42 -31.66 17.05
CA SER A 372 18.73 -32.24 17.36
C SER A 372 19.38 -32.60 16.04
N GLY A 373 20.57 -32.03 15.83
CA GLY A 373 21.31 -32.14 14.59
C GLY A 373 22.28 -33.31 14.54
N SER A 374 22.90 -33.35 13.36
CA SER A 374 24.24 -33.85 13.04
C SER A 374 24.44 -35.36 12.89
N GLY A 375 24.99 -35.75 11.73
CA GLY A 375 25.74 -37.00 11.57
C GLY A 375 25.67 -37.61 10.17
N ASP A 376 26.75 -37.42 9.40
CA ASP A 376 26.98 -37.92 8.05
C ASP A 376 27.43 -39.41 8.01
N SER A 377 27.23 -40.02 6.83
CA SER A 377 27.94 -41.19 6.26
C SER A 377 27.84 -42.61 6.87
N GLY A 378 27.42 -43.59 6.06
CA GLY A 378 27.77 -45.01 6.29
C GLY A 378 26.92 -46.06 5.55
N SER A 379 27.51 -46.72 4.56
CA SER A 379 26.94 -47.80 3.72
C SER A 379 26.94 -49.18 4.39
N GLY A 380 26.04 -50.08 3.96
CA GLY A 380 25.96 -51.52 4.27
C GLY A 380 24.66 -51.88 5.03
N GLY A 381 23.75 -52.75 4.60
CA GLY A 381 23.93 -54.03 3.92
C GLY A 381 23.83 -55.16 4.94
N ALA A 382 22.63 -55.68 5.22
CA ALA A 382 22.30 -57.08 5.48
C ALA A 382 21.00 -57.27 6.28
N GLU A 383 20.19 -58.15 5.72
CA GLU A 383 19.01 -58.85 6.24
C GLU A 383 19.33 -59.75 7.44
N GLN A 384 18.44 -59.82 8.45
CA GLN A 384 17.90 -61.07 9.04
C GLN A 384 17.00 -60.83 10.28
N VAL A 385 16.02 -61.73 10.41
CA VAL A 385 14.85 -61.82 11.31
C VAL A 385 15.03 -63.10 12.19
N PRO A 386 14.17 -63.44 13.19
CA PRO A 386 13.91 -62.95 14.56
C PRO A 386 14.43 -64.00 15.62
N PRO A 387 13.86 -64.29 16.84
CA PRO A 387 12.46 -64.65 17.15
C PRO A 387 11.84 -64.16 18.49
N ALA A 388 10.56 -64.50 18.62
CA ALA A 388 9.60 -64.34 19.73
C ALA A 388 10.02 -65.06 21.05
N ASP A 389 9.42 -64.87 22.23
CA ASP A 389 8.04 -65.20 22.64
C ASP A 389 7.77 -64.65 24.07
N CYS A 390 6.50 -64.35 24.40
CA CYS A 390 5.79 -64.89 25.58
C CYS A 390 4.43 -64.18 25.81
N VAL A 391 3.33 -64.93 25.60
CA VAL A 391 1.96 -64.72 26.10
C VAL A 391 1.46 -66.10 26.56
N PRO A 392 0.78 -66.26 27.73
CA PRO A 392 -0.70 -66.42 27.79
C PRO A 392 -1.32 -65.83 29.10
N GLY A 393 -2.61 -65.55 29.29
CA GLY A 393 -3.90 -65.80 28.64
C GLY A 393 -4.96 -65.83 29.78
N SER A 394 -6.12 -65.16 29.74
CA SER A 394 -7.40 -65.70 29.22
C SER A 394 -8.59 -64.90 29.80
N GLY A 395 -9.72 -64.81 29.05
CA GLY A 395 -11.04 -64.42 29.58
C GLY A 395 -11.87 -63.50 28.67
N ALA A 396 -12.85 -64.06 27.95
CA ALA A 396 -13.68 -63.41 26.94
C ALA A 396 -15.01 -62.82 27.46
N ALA A 397 -15.55 -61.79 26.79
CA ALA A 397 -16.99 -61.59 26.53
C ALA A 397 -17.24 -60.49 25.46
N VAL A 398 -18.27 -60.70 24.63
CA VAL A 398 -18.64 -60.01 23.37
C VAL A 398 -19.85 -59.08 23.59
N VAL A 399 -19.90 -57.86 23.03
CA VAL A 399 -21.11 -57.16 22.46
C VAL A 399 -20.67 -56.06 21.45
N GLN A 400 -21.43 -55.91 20.36
CA GLN A 400 -21.17 -55.12 19.12
C GLN A 400 -21.45 -53.60 19.18
N PRO A 401 -21.00 -52.80 18.19
CA PRO A 401 -21.60 -51.50 17.86
C PRO A 401 -22.49 -51.51 16.59
N ALA A 402 -23.41 -50.54 16.57
CA ALA A 402 -24.58 -50.34 15.69
C ALA A 402 -24.24 -49.70 14.29
N PRO A 403 -25.22 -49.55 13.36
CA PRO A 403 -24.99 -49.60 11.91
C PRO A 403 -24.71 -48.25 11.20
N VAL A 404 -24.11 -48.37 10.01
CA VAL A 404 -23.77 -47.32 9.03
C VAL A 404 -25.00 -46.98 8.15
N PRO A 405 -25.27 -45.70 7.80
CA PRO A 405 -26.31 -45.34 6.82
C PRO A 405 -25.80 -45.42 5.36
N PRO A 406 -26.69 -45.69 4.36
CA PRO A 406 -26.29 -46.12 3.03
C PRO A 406 -26.00 -45.00 2.01
N THR A 407 -25.30 -45.43 0.97
CA THR A 407 -24.84 -44.78 -0.27
C THR A 407 -25.92 -44.12 -1.14
N ALA A 408 -25.55 -43.03 -1.83
CA ALA A 408 -26.27 -42.42 -2.94
C ALA A 408 -25.77 -42.94 -4.30
N PRO A 409 -26.58 -42.91 -5.39
CA PRO A 409 -26.41 -43.78 -6.54
C PRO A 409 -25.48 -43.25 -7.64
N VAL A 410 -24.90 -44.21 -8.38
CA VAL A 410 -24.05 -44.07 -9.57
C VAL A 410 -24.86 -43.59 -10.78
N VAL A 411 -24.30 -42.66 -11.56
CA VAL A 411 -24.79 -42.26 -12.90
C VAL A 411 -23.74 -42.67 -13.97
N PRO A 412 -24.14 -43.28 -15.11
CA PRO A 412 -23.21 -43.88 -16.09
C PRO A 412 -22.57 -42.85 -17.06
N PRO A 413 -21.45 -43.20 -17.75
CA PRO A 413 -20.68 -42.25 -18.54
C PRO A 413 -21.23 -42.07 -19.95
N THR A 414 -21.22 -40.84 -20.46
CA THR A 414 -21.38 -40.56 -21.90
C THR A 414 -20.32 -39.59 -22.43
N THR A 415 -19.46 -40.18 -23.27
CA THR A 415 -18.91 -39.70 -24.55
C THR A 415 -18.24 -38.31 -24.65
N VAL A 416 -16.94 -38.35 -24.91
CA VAL A 416 -16.05 -37.24 -25.31
C VAL A 416 -16.44 -36.70 -26.69
N VAL A 417 -16.56 -35.38 -26.81
CA VAL A 417 -16.67 -34.62 -28.08
C VAL A 417 -15.42 -33.75 -28.22
N PRO A 418 -14.73 -33.71 -29.38
CA PRO A 418 -13.48 -32.95 -29.54
C PRO A 418 -13.74 -31.43 -29.66
N PRO A 419 -12.75 -30.57 -29.32
CA PRO A 419 -12.93 -29.12 -29.32
C PRO A 419 -13.05 -28.56 -30.74
N THR A 420 -14.05 -27.70 -30.95
CA THR A 420 -14.25 -26.90 -32.16
C THR A 420 -13.30 -25.70 -32.17
N VAL A 421 -12.59 -25.53 -33.29
CA VAL A 421 -11.70 -24.41 -33.60
C VAL A 421 -12.55 -23.15 -33.89
N PRO A 422 -12.29 -21.99 -33.27
CA PRO A 422 -12.90 -20.73 -33.71
C PRO A 422 -12.22 -20.21 -34.99
N PRO A 423 -12.97 -19.57 -35.92
CA PRO A 423 -12.39 -19.08 -37.16
C PRO A 423 -11.50 -17.86 -36.92
N ALA A 424 -10.33 -17.86 -37.55
CA ALA A 424 -9.44 -16.72 -37.66
C ALA A 424 -10.06 -15.62 -38.55
N VAL A 425 -9.96 -14.36 -38.12
CA VAL A 425 -10.24 -13.18 -38.96
C VAL A 425 -9.08 -12.17 -38.75
N PRO A 426 -8.52 -11.58 -39.82
CA PRO A 426 -7.15 -11.07 -39.84
C PRO A 426 -6.99 -9.61 -39.38
N SER A 427 -5.78 -9.30 -38.92
CA SER A 427 -5.30 -7.99 -38.50
C SER A 427 -4.96 -7.07 -39.69
N ALA A 428 -5.50 -5.85 -39.73
CA ALA A 428 -4.91 -4.63 -40.31
C ALA A 428 -5.79 -3.38 -40.00
N PRO A 429 -5.23 -2.16 -39.96
CA PRO A 429 -5.65 -1.09 -39.06
C PRO A 429 -6.71 -0.15 -39.67
N ALA A 430 -7.65 0.33 -38.85
CA ALA A 430 -8.61 1.36 -39.24
C ALA A 430 -8.47 2.59 -38.34
N VAL A 431 -7.91 3.65 -38.92
CA VAL A 431 -8.09 5.05 -38.51
C VAL A 431 -9.60 5.35 -38.54
N VAL A 432 -10.16 5.90 -37.46
CA VAL A 432 -11.53 6.45 -37.48
C VAL A 432 -11.48 7.94 -37.10
N PRO A 433 -12.03 8.84 -37.95
CA PRO A 433 -12.07 10.28 -37.71
C PRO A 433 -13.21 10.66 -36.77
N GLN A 434 -13.01 11.72 -36.00
CA GLN A 434 -14.04 12.38 -35.19
C GLN A 434 -15.14 12.95 -36.09
N THR A 435 -16.39 12.53 -35.88
CA THR A 435 -17.59 13.38 -36.01
C THR A 435 -18.84 12.64 -35.55
N ALA A 436 -19.41 13.06 -34.42
CA ALA A 436 -20.82 12.77 -34.11
C ALA A 436 -21.40 13.94 -33.30
N VAL A 437 -22.21 14.74 -33.98
CA VAL A 437 -23.11 15.75 -33.42
C VAL A 437 -24.24 15.02 -32.68
N VAL A 438 -24.47 15.39 -31.42
CA VAL A 438 -25.61 14.91 -30.61
C VAL A 438 -26.81 15.84 -30.83
N PRO A 439 -28.01 15.35 -31.19
CA PRO A 439 -29.20 16.20 -31.25
C PRO A 439 -29.82 16.32 -29.85
N GLN A 440 -29.94 17.56 -29.37
CA GLN A 440 -30.74 17.89 -28.18
C GLN A 440 -32.22 18.02 -28.57
N THR A 441 -33.09 17.25 -27.92
CA THR A 441 -34.53 17.56 -27.88
C THR A 441 -35.09 17.24 -26.50
N ALA A 442 -35.30 18.28 -25.69
CA ALA A 442 -36.31 18.32 -24.65
C ALA A 442 -36.61 19.79 -24.32
N VAL A 443 -37.76 20.26 -24.81
CA VAL A 443 -38.31 21.59 -24.53
C VAL A 443 -39.09 21.52 -23.22
N VAL A 444 -38.77 22.39 -22.26
CA VAL A 444 -39.58 22.66 -21.07
C VAL A 444 -40.06 24.13 -21.15
N PRO A 445 -41.35 24.43 -21.02
CA PRO A 445 -41.83 25.80 -21.16
C PRO A 445 -41.63 26.58 -19.85
N GLN A 446 -40.98 27.74 -19.94
CA GLN A 446 -40.94 28.74 -18.87
C GLN A 446 -42.10 29.72 -19.05
N THR A 447 -42.94 29.83 -18.02
CA THR A 447 -43.84 30.98 -17.82
C THR A 447 -43.67 31.49 -16.40
N ALA A 448 -42.99 32.62 -16.24
CA ALA A 448 -43.27 33.62 -15.20
C ALA A 448 -42.54 34.92 -15.53
N VAL A 449 -43.33 35.94 -15.89
CA VAL A 449 -42.91 37.33 -16.12
C VAL A 449 -42.90 38.06 -14.78
N VAL A 450 -41.83 38.81 -14.48
CA VAL A 450 -41.81 39.84 -13.43
C VAL A 450 -41.21 41.12 -14.04
N PRO A 451 -41.81 42.31 -13.87
CA PRO A 451 -41.43 43.50 -14.63
C PRO A 451 -40.28 44.28 -13.96
N GLN A 452 -39.39 44.83 -14.80
CA GLN A 452 -38.38 45.81 -14.42
C GLN A 452 -38.95 47.23 -14.57
N THR A 453 -38.81 48.05 -13.54
CA THR A 453 -38.74 49.51 -13.70
C THR A 453 -37.89 50.11 -12.58
N ALA A 454 -36.77 50.74 -12.92
CA ALA A 454 -36.41 52.08 -12.44
C ALA A 454 -35.08 52.53 -13.07
N VAL A 455 -35.14 53.75 -13.59
CA VAL A 455 -34.14 54.46 -14.39
C VAL A 455 -33.19 55.23 -13.46
N VAL A 456 -31.91 55.27 -13.85
CA VAL A 456 -30.83 56.10 -13.28
C VAL A 456 -30.88 57.52 -13.87
N PRO A 457 -30.38 58.55 -13.18
CA PRO A 457 -29.73 59.67 -13.85
C PRO A 457 -28.25 59.81 -13.47
N GLN A 458 -27.42 60.08 -14.49
CA GLN A 458 -25.99 60.40 -14.41
C GLN A 458 -25.75 61.91 -14.26
N THR A 459 -24.70 62.32 -13.54
CA THR A 459 -23.68 63.34 -13.93
C THR A 459 -22.61 63.46 -12.80
N ALA A 460 -21.36 63.04 -12.98
CA ALA A 460 -20.16 63.75 -13.50
C ALA A 460 -19.46 64.74 -12.53
N GLY A 461 -18.16 64.55 -12.27
CA GLY A 461 -17.22 65.66 -11.99
C GLY A 461 -16.12 65.49 -10.92
N ALA A 462 -14.87 65.34 -11.40
CA ALA A 462 -13.61 65.92 -10.89
C ALA A 462 -12.70 65.18 -9.86
N LEU A 463 -11.39 65.40 -10.09
CA LEU A 463 -10.13 64.77 -9.61
C LEU A 463 -9.67 65.20 -8.17
N PRO A 464 -8.60 64.56 -7.60
CA PRO A 464 -8.24 64.60 -6.17
C PRO A 464 -7.13 65.62 -5.81
N PRO A 465 -6.71 65.68 -4.53
CA PRO A 465 -5.31 65.29 -4.28
C PRO A 465 -5.03 64.50 -2.98
N THR A 466 -3.88 63.84 -3.06
CA THR A 466 -3.00 63.13 -2.11
C THR A 466 -2.80 63.72 -0.70
N THR A 467 -2.59 62.87 0.33
CA THR A 467 -1.36 62.81 1.18
C THR A 467 -1.39 61.63 2.17
N ALA A 468 -0.18 61.23 2.61
CA ALA A 468 0.27 59.96 3.23
C ALA A 468 0.03 59.86 4.78
N PRO A 469 0.46 58.77 5.47
CA PRO A 469 -0.07 58.31 6.77
C PRO A 469 0.65 58.85 8.01
N VAL A 470 -0.02 58.84 9.18
CA VAL A 470 0.57 59.18 10.49
C VAL A 470 0.21 58.14 11.56
N ALA A 471 1.22 57.82 12.38
CA ALA A 471 1.36 56.81 13.43
C ALA A 471 0.46 56.98 14.69
N PRO A 472 0.36 55.95 15.58
CA PRO A 472 -0.50 55.98 16.78
C PRO A 472 0.11 56.74 17.97
N PRO A 473 -0.72 57.24 18.92
CA PRO A 473 -0.26 58.05 20.05
C PRO A 473 0.17 57.23 21.30
N PRO A 474 0.93 57.84 22.24
CA PRO A 474 1.60 57.17 23.35
C PRO A 474 0.79 57.15 24.67
N VAL A 475 1.18 56.24 25.56
CA VAL A 475 0.74 56.12 26.96
C VAL A 475 1.33 57.27 27.81
N PRO A 476 0.57 57.92 28.69
CA PRO A 476 1.14 58.79 29.72
C PRO A 476 1.06 58.14 31.12
N GLY A 477 2.22 58.04 31.78
CA GLY A 477 2.34 57.78 33.21
C GLY A 477 2.79 59.04 33.97
N GLY A 478 2.03 59.39 35.02
CA GLY A 478 2.54 59.86 36.31
C GLY A 478 2.75 61.36 36.56
N ALA A 479 1.98 61.90 37.52
CA ALA A 479 2.43 62.91 38.50
C ALA A 479 1.35 63.14 39.60
N PRO A 480 1.70 63.71 40.78
CA PRO A 480 1.27 63.18 42.09
C PRO A 480 0.45 64.17 42.97
N VAL A 481 0.32 63.79 44.25
CA VAL A 481 0.00 64.56 45.47
C VAL A 481 -1.48 64.76 45.84
N GLY A 482 -1.84 64.23 47.01
CA GLY A 482 -3.12 64.33 47.71
C GLY A 482 -3.22 63.28 48.81
#